data_AF-A0A1N6N1R3-F1
#
_entry.id   AF-A0A1N6N1R3-F1
#
_cell.length_a   1.000
_cell.length_b   1.000
_cell.length_c   1.000
_cell.angle_alpha   90.00
_cell.angle_beta   90.00
_cell.angle_gamma   90.00
#
_symmetry.space_group_name_H-M   'P 1'
#
loop_
_entity.id
_entity.type
_entity.pdbx_description
1 polymer ?
#
loop_
_entity_poly.entity_id
_entity_poly.type
_entity_poly.pdbx_seq_one_letter_code
_entity_poly.pdbx_strand_id
1 'polypeptide(L)'
;MGKHIPITLGNIEPLAYTSQIKPGKIALVCEGGGQRGIFTAGVLDEFLRLDFNPFELFIGTSAGAQNLSAYICGQKGYARRVIKKYTTNPIFFNPLRFVRGGHLIDLDWYINMVSEQIPLNIPIAMDHFDAGREFYMCTCRADNFEASYFQPNENNWMEIIKASSAIPGLYRNGVTLDGIVYQDGGISDAIPVEEAYRRGADTIVVIRTVPSQLYYTSQWFTRVERWLESSSQQKMLRMLKLHAKRYFQTQRFIENPPDDVQIFEIYPPASLATMALGSKASALDKDYHLGRRCGRYFLATIGHTFVGGKFGLAERKSYGVCRSGLNHDGTNRHCFRRNSFLNNTGTPTIIEGTEANDAEPMPLTGTTMINNDYEK
;
A
#
# COMPACT_ATOMS: atom_id res chain seq x y z
N MET A 1 12.22 18.58 15.23
CA MET A 1 11.02 17.94 14.65
C MET A 1 11.45 16.69 13.91
N GLY A 2 10.79 15.55 14.15
CA GLY A 2 10.96 14.34 13.36
C GLY A 2 10.69 14.61 11.89
N LYS A 3 11.18 13.73 11.00
CA LYS A 3 10.96 13.91 9.56
C LYS A 3 9.84 13.00 9.09
N HIS A 4 8.78 13.60 8.57
CA HIS A 4 7.77 12.93 7.76
C HIS A 4 8.07 13.19 6.29
N ILE A 5 8.15 12.13 5.49
CA ILE A 5 8.39 12.19 4.05
C ILE A 5 7.22 11.47 3.35
N PRO A 6 6.24 12.21 2.84
CA PRO A 6 5.15 11.66 2.04
C PRO A 6 5.64 11.23 0.64
N ILE A 7 5.31 9.99 0.27
CA ILE A 7 5.71 9.35 -0.98
C ILE A 7 4.47 8.91 -1.74
N THR A 8 4.05 9.78 -2.66
CA THR A 8 2.95 9.50 -3.56
C THR A 8 3.25 10.04 -4.95
N LEU A 9 2.58 9.52 -5.97
CA LEU A 9 2.79 9.96 -7.35
C LEU A 9 2.45 11.44 -7.49
N GLY A 10 3.38 12.22 -8.05
CA GLY A 10 3.24 13.66 -8.23
C GLY A 10 3.76 14.51 -7.05
N ASN A 11 4.12 13.91 -5.92
CA ASN A 11 4.78 14.64 -4.84
C ASN A 11 6.30 14.68 -5.04
N ILE A 12 6.90 15.87 -5.06
CA ILE A 12 8.35 16.09 -5.25
C ILE A 12 9.17 16.02 -3.96
N GLU A 13 8.55 16.00 -2.78
CA GLU A 13 9.26 15.95 -1.48
C GLU A 13 10.32 14.84 -1.40
N PRO A 14 10.09 13.62 -1.91
CA PRO A 14 11.12 12.56 -1.88
C PRO A 14 12.36 12.90 -2.72
N LEU A 15 12.21 13.73 -3.76
CA LEU A 15 13.33 14.22 -4.58
C LEU A 15 14.13 15.32 -3.88
N ALA A 16 13.47 16.08 -3.00
CA ALA A 16 14.09 17.13 -2.20
C ALA A 16 14.76 16.60 -0.93
N TYR A 17 14.58 15.32 -0.61
CA TYR A 17 15.19 14.69 0.55
C TYR A 17 16.70 14.51 0.35
N THR A 18 17.48 15.37 1.00
CA THR A 18 18.96 15.38 0.94
C THR A 18 19.60 14.80 2.20
N SER A 19 18.80 14.44 3.20
CA SER A 19 19.30 13.93 4.47
C SER A 19 19.68 12.45 4.40
N GLN A 20 20.54 12.00 5.30
CA GLN A 20 20.82 10.57 5.42
C GLN A 20 19.68 9.87 6.19
N ILE A 21 19.47 8.59 5.87
CA ILE A 21 18.66 7.70 6.70
C ILE A 21 19.32 7.59 8.06
N LYS A 22 18.54 7.69 9.14
CA LYS A 22 19.09 7.57 10.49
C LYS A 22 19.76 6.20 10.67
N PRO A 23 20.98 6.14 11.24
CA PRO A 23 21.59 4.88 11.58
C PRO A 23 20.76 4.24 12.69
N GLY A 24 20.27 3.02 12.47
CA GLY A 24 19.37 2.40 13.43
C GLY A 24 18.43 1.38 12.82
N LYS A 25 17.45 0.92 13.61
CA LYS A 25 16.52 -0.14 13.21
C LYS A 25 15.53 0.41 12.18
N ILE A 26 15.47 -0.22 11.01
CA ILE A 26 14.54 0.16 9.93
C ILE A 26 13.30 -0.74 9.97
N ALA A 27 12.12 -0.14 10.15
CA ALA A 27 10.85 -0.84 10.16
C ALA A 27 10.06 -0.69 8.85
N LEU A 28 9.32 -1.73 8.48
CA LEU A 28 8.30 -1.72 7.44
C LEU A 28 6.93 -2.00 8.07
N VAL A 29 6.03 -1.01 7.98
CA VAL A 29 4.68 -1.07 8.53
C VAL A 29 3.66 -1.12 7.39
N CYS A 30 2.71 -2.05 7.45
CA CYS A 30 1.66 -2.17 6.44
C CYS A 30 0.26 -2.05 7.05
N GLU A 31 -0.51 -1.09 6.55
CA GLU A 31 -1.91 -0.86 6.95
C GLU A 31 -2.82 -2.06 6.62
N GLY A 32 -3.79 -2.32 7.50
CA GLY A 32 -4.91 -3.22 7.22
C GLY A 32 -6.02 -2.56 6.38
N GLY A 33 -6.64 -3.31 5.46
CA GLY A 33 -7.67 -2.73 4.59
C GLY A 33 -8.45 -3.71 3.72
N GLY A 34 -8.43 -5.00 4.06
CA GLY A 34 -9.04 -6.05 3.23
C GLY A 34 -8.48 -6.04 1.81
N GLN A 35 -9.35 -6.02 0.81
CA GLN A 35 -8.97 -6.01 -0.61
C GLN A 35 -8.22 -4.76 -1.06
N ARG A 36 -8.28 -3.63 -0.32
CA ARG A 36 -7.41 -2.48 -0.58
C ARG A 36 -5.93 -2.80 -0.41
N GLY A 37 -5.61 -3.84 0.36
CA GLY A 37 -4.24 -4.38 0.47
C GLY A 37 -3.64 -4.83 -0.87
N ILE A 38 -4.41 -4.86 -1.97
CA ILE A 38 -3.87 -5.07 -3.32
C ILE A 38 -2.93 -3.94 -3.75
N PHE A 39 -3.14 -2.72 -3.25
CA PHE A 39 -2.21 -1.60 -3.45
C PHE A 39 -0.86 -1.92 -2.79
N THR A 40 -0.88 -2.34 -1.53
CA THR A 40 0.30 -2.78 -0.77
C THR A 40 1.02 -3.92 -1.48
N ALA A 41 0.28 -4.91 -2.01
CA ALA A 41 0.85 -6.00 -2.80
C ALA A 41 1.64 -5.48 -4.01
N GLY A 42 1.12 -4.45 -4.68
CA GLY A 42 1.82 -3.79 -5.79
C GLY A 42 3.11 -3.09 -5.37
N VAL A 43 3.11 -2.41 -4.22
CA VAL A 43 4.32 -1.76 -3.68
C VAL A 43 5.39 -2.81 -3.35
N LEU A 44 5.03 -3.84 -2.57
CA LEU A 44 5.96 -4.87 -2.11
C LEU A 44 6.47 -5.77 -3.24
N ASP A 45 5.65 -6.02 -4.28
CA ASP A 45 6.11 -6.74 -5.47
C ASP A 45 7.21 -6.00 -6.24
N GLU A 46 7.26 -4.66 -6.15
CA GLU A 46 8.35 -3.87 -6.73
C GLU A 46 9.59 -3.88 -5.86
N PHE A 47 9.42 -3.91 -4.53
CA PHE A 47 10.54 -4.10 -3.61
C PHE A 47 11.21 -5.46 -3.86
N LEU A 48 10.42 -6.54 -3.92
CA LEU A 48 10.89 -7.88 -4.27
C LEU A 48 11.48 -7.97 -5.69
N ARG A 49 10.99 -7.17 -6.64
CA ARG A 49 11.55 -7.17 -8.00
C ARG A 49 13.02 -6.71 -8.03
N LEU A 50 13.42 -5.88 -7.07
CA LEU A 50 14.78 -5.34 -6.97
C LEU A 50 15.55 -5.89 -5.77
N ASP A 51 15.05 -6.94 -5.11
CA ASP A 51 15.62 -7.48 -3.87
C ASP A 51 15.83 -6.39 -2.80
N PHE A 52 14.99 -5.35 -2.82
CA PHE A 52 15.03 -4.26 -1.86
C PHE A 52 14.38 -4.74 -0.58
N ASN A 53 15.17 -5.06 0.45
CA ASN A 53 14.69 -5.48 1.76
C ASN A 53 15.67 -5.07 2.89
N PRO A 54 15.84 -3.75 3.15
CA PRO A 54 16.73 -3.23 4.19
C PRO A 54 16.12 -3.28 5.60
N PHE A 55 14.97 -3.94 5.78
CA PHE A 55 14.17 -3.85 6.99
C PHE A 55 14.57 -4.90 8.03
N GLU A 56 14.57 -4.47 9.30
CA GLU A 56 14.86 -5.29 10.48
C GLU A 56 13.58 -5.60 11.27
N LEU A 57 12.54 -4.76 11.15
CA LEU A 57 11.27 -4.91 11.85
C LEU A 57 10.10 -4.83 10.88
N PHE A 58 9.19 -5.79 10.92
CA PHE A 58 7.97 -5.82 10.12
C PHE A 58 6.77 -5.79 11.05
N ILE A 59 5.80 -4.90 10.81
CA ILE A 59 4.55 -4.91 11.58
C ILE A 59 3.36 -4.67 10.66
N GLY A 60 2.37 -5.53 10.72
CA GLY A 60 1.17 -5.40 9.88
C GLY A 60 -0.11 -5.77 10.60
N THR A 61 -1.20 -5.23 10.08
CA THR A 61 -2.55 -5.52 10.58
C THR A 61 -3.39 -6.11 9.46
N SER A 62 -4.09 -7.22 9.69
CA SER A 62 -5.01 -7.84 8.72
C SER A 62 -4.34 -8.02 7.35
N ALA A 63 -4.91 -7.45 6.28
CA ALA A 63 -4.31 -7.47 4.94
C ALA A 63 -2.85 -6.98 4.88
N GLY A 64 -2.43 -6.07 5.78
CA GLY A 64 -1.05 -5.64 5.91
C GLY A 64 -0.13 -6.75 6.41
N ALA A 65 -0.55 -7.51 7.44
CA ALA A 65 0.17 -8.68 7.93
C ALA A 65 0.29 -9.78 6.85
N GLN A 66 -0.77 -9.97 6.06
CA GLN A 66 -0.76 -10.95 4.96
C GLN A 66 0.19 -10.55 3.82
N ASN A 67 0.24 -9.26 3.48
CA ASN A 67 1.19 -8.73 2.50
C ASN A 67 2.63 -8.84 2.99
N LEU A 68 2.88 -8.51 4.26
CA LEU A 68 4.20 -8.67 4.87
C LEU A 68 4.63 -10.13 4.95
N SER A 69 3.69 -11.05 5.19
CA SER A 69 3.98 -12.49 5.16
C SER A 69 4.50 -12.93 3.80
N ALA A 70 3.86 -12.50 2.72
CA ALA A 70 4.32 -12.77 1.36
C ALA A 70 5.70 -12.15 1.07
N TYR A 71 5.94 -10.95 1.59
CA TYR A 71 7.17 -10.22 1.38
C TYR A 71 8.36 -10.82 2.13
N ILE A 72 8.20 -11.14 3.42
CA ILE A 72 9.26 -11.77 4.22
C ILE A 72 9.55 -13.20 3.77
N CYS A 73 8.57 -13.92 3.21
CA CYS A 73 8.80 -15.22 2.58
C CYS A 73 9.42 -15.11 1.16
N GLY A 74 9.70 -13.90 0.66
CA GLY A 74 10.29 -13.68 -0.67
C GLY A 74 9.38 -14.00 -1.86
N GLN A 75 8.06 -14.09 -1.66
CA GLN A 75 7.14 -14.62 -2.68
C GLN A 75 6.46 -13.53 -3.50
N LYS A 76 7.17 -13.05 -4.53
CA LYS A 76 6.63 -12.05 -5.47
C LYS A 76 5.34 -12.52 -6.16
N GLY A 77 4.34 -11.64 -6.19
CA GLY A 77 3.02 -11.87 -6.79
C GLY A 77 2.09 -12.74 -5.95
N TYR A 78 2.54 -13.26 -4.80
CA TYR A 78 1.73 -14.10 -3.92
C TYR A 78 0.49 -13.35 -3.41
N ALA A 79 0.69 -12.20 -2.76
CA ALA A 79 -0.40 -11.44 -2.17
C ALA A 79 -1.42 -11.01 -3.23
N ARG A 80 -0.95 -10.61 -4.42
CA ARG A 80 -1.81 -10.31 -5.58
C ARG A 80 -2.69 -11.50 -5.96
N ARG A 81 -2.10 -12.70 -6.13
CA ARG A 81 -2.86 -13.92 -6.47
C ARG A 81 -3.87 -14.25 -5.39
N VAL A 82 -3.46 -14.17 -4.13
CA VAL A 82 -4.31 -14.51 -2.99
C VAL A 82 -5.53 -13.59 -2.90
N ILE A 83 -5.31 -12.27 -2.98
CA ILE A 83 -6.39 -11.28 -2.96
C ILE A 83 -7.31 -11.48 -4.17
N LYS A 84 -6.77 -11.57 -5.39
CA LYS A 84 -7.58 -11.67 -6.62
C LYS A 84 -8.36 -12.96 -6.76
N LYS A 85 -7.88 -14.08 -6.21
CA LYS A 85 -8.47 -15.41 -6.40
C LYS A 85 -9.37 -15.85 -5.25
N TYR A 86 -8.92 -15.68 -4.01
CA TYR A 86 -9.60 -16.26 -2.85
C TYR A 86 -10.52 -15.26 -2.15
N THR A 87 -10.12 -14.00 -2.02
CA THR A 87 -10.97 -13.00 -1.34
C THR A 87 -12.16 -12.50 -2.19
N THR A 88 -12.14 -12.80 -3.48
CA THR A 88 -13.24 -12.52 -4.43
C THR A 88 -14.13 -13.74 -4.66
N ASN A 89 -13.80 -14.88 -4.04
CA ASN A 89 -14.54 -16.12 -4.22
C ASN A 89 -15.89 -16.07 -3.47
N PRO A 90 -16.99 -16.56 -4.07
CA PRO A 90 -18.30 -16.59 -3.40
C PRO A 90 -18.35 -17.49 -2.16
N ILE A 91 -17.44 -18.46 -2.00
CA ILE A 91 -17.31 -19.24 -0.77
C ILE A 91 -16.75 -18.36 0.35
N PHE A 92 -15.74 -17.55 0.04
CA PHE A 92 -15.18 -16.59 0.98
C PHE A 92 -16.24 -15.59 1.43
N PHE A 93 -16.87 -14.88 0.48
CA PHE A 93 -17.89 -13.87 0.78
C PHE A 93 -19.29 -14.37 0.42
N ASN A 94 -20.07 -14.78 1.42
CA ASN A 94 -21.38 -15.40 1.21
C ASN A 94 -22.50 -14.73 2.05
N PRO A 95 -23.26 -13.79 1.46
CA PRO A 95 -24.38 -13.14 2.13
C PRO A 95 -25.50 -14.10 2.57
N LEU A 96 -25.78 -15.15 1.78
CA LEU A 96 -26.81 -16.13 2.12
C LEU A 96 -26.44 -16.96 3.35
N ARG A 97 -25.15 -17.32 3.51
CA ARG A 97 -24.62 -17.96 4.72
C ARG A 97 -24.77 -17.05 5.94
N PHE A 98 -24.56 -15.75 5.76
CA PHE A 98 -24.70 -14.76 6.83
C PHE A 98 -26.12 -14.65 7.37
N VAL A 99 -27.11 -14.58 6.48
CA VAL A 99 -28.55 -14.52 6.83
C VAL A 99 -29.01 -15.79 7.55
N ARG A 100 -28.39 -16.94 7.29
CA ARG A 100 -28.65 -18.22 7.96
C ARG A 100 -27.93 -18.40 9.30
N GLY A 101 -27.30 -17.35 9.85
CA GLY A 101 -26.58 -17.42 11.12
C GLY A 101 -25.12 -17.91 11.04
N GLY A 102 -24.56 -18.07 9.83
CA GLY A 102 -23.13 -18.34 9.60
C GLY A 102 -22.30 -17.06 9.37
N HIS A 103 -20.99 -17.20 9.14
CA HIS A 103 -20.10 -16.06 8.88
C HIS A 103 -20.35 -15.42 7.50
N LEU A 104 -20.20 -14.10 7.37
CA LEU A 104 -20.20 -13.46 6.04
C LEU A 104 -18.91 -13.78 5.30
N ILE A 105 -17.78 -13.69 6.01
CA ILE A 105 -16.45 -14.03 5.54
C ILE A 105 -16.05 -15.39 6.08
N ASP A 106 -15.67 -16.32 5.22
CA ASP A 106 -15.17 -17.63 5.61
C ASP A 106 -13.65 -17.63 5.73
N LEU A 107 -13.15 -17.24 6.90
CA LEU A 107 -11.71 -17.24 7.15
C LEU A 107 -11.15 -18.66 7.30
N ASP A 108 -11.93 -19.60 7.81
CA ASP A 108 -11.55 -21.00 7.91
C ASP A 108 -11.27 -21.59 6.53
N TRP A 109 -12.24 -21.47 5.62
CA TRP A 109 -12.07 -21.88 4.22
C TRP A 109 -10.88 -21.17 3.57
N TYR A 110 -10.76 -19.86 3.77
CA TYR A 110 -9.69 -19.06 3.17
C TYR A 110 -8.30 -19.51 3.60
N ILE A 111 -8.10 -19.72 4.90
CA ILE A 111 -6.81 -20.14 5.46
C ILE A 111 -6.47 -21.56 4.99
N ASN A 112 -7.42 -22.49 5.01
CA ASN A 112 -7.22 -23.85 4.53
C ASN A 112 -6.83 -23.86 3.05
N MET A 113 -7.59 -23.15 2.20
CA MET A 113 -7.32 -23.08 0.77
C MET A 113 -5.97 -22.45 0.43
N VAL A 114 -5.60 -21.36 1.10
CA VAL A 114 -4.31 -20.71 0.86
C VAL A 114 -3.16 -21.62 1.31
N SER A 115 -3.28 -22.25 2.47
CA SER A 115 -2.25 -23.15 3.01
C SER A 115 -2.05 -24.38 2.14
N GLU A 116 -3.11 -24.96 1.59
CA GLU A 116 -3.04 -26.15 0.74
C GLU A 116 -2.59 -25.83 -0.70
N GLN A 117 -3.16 -24.78 -1.31
CA GLN A 117 -3.01 -24.56 -2.76
C GLN A 117 -1.85 -23.63 -3.11
N ILE A 118 -1.43 -22.77 -2.19
CA ILE A 118 -0.34 -21.82 -2.41
C ILE A 118 0.33 -21.51 -1.07
N PRO A 119 1.04 -22.48 -0.46
CA PRO A 119 1.65 -22.29 0.85
C PRO A 119 2.67 -21.13 0.86
N LEU A 120 2.75 -20.45 2.01
CA LEU A 120 3.84 -19.52 2.28
C LEU A 120 5.17 -20.28 2.41
N ASN A 121 6.26 -19.70 1.93
CA ASN A 121 7.59 -20.23 2.15
C ASN A 121 8.12 -19.81 3.54
N ILE A 122 7.47 -20.33 4.59
CA ILE A 122 7.76 -20.02 5.98
C ILE A 122 9.24 -20.25 6.36
N PRO A 123 9.94 -21.30 5.88
CA PRO A 123 11.36 -21.49 6.20
C PRO A 123 12.24 -20.27 5.88
N ILE A 124 12.00 -19.58 4.76
CA ILE A 124 12.74 -18.34 4.43
C ILE A 124 12.50 -17.24 5.46
N ALA A 125 11.28 -17.15 6.01
CA ALA A 125 10.99 -16.20 7.06
C ALA A 125 11.65 -16.59 8.40
N MET A 126 11.76 -17.89 8.69
CA MET A 126 12.48 -18.38 9.88
C MET A 126 13.98 -18.03 9.78
N ASP A 127 14.61 -18.22 8.62
CA ASP A 127 16.01 -17.81 8.40
C ASP A 127 16.20 -16.31 8.66
N HIS A 128 15.22 -15.48 8.30
CA HIS A 128 15.23 -14.06 8.61
C HIS A 128 15.11 -13.77 10.11
N PHE A 129 14.32 -14.55 10.84
CA PHE A 129 14.18 -14.40 12.29
C PHE A 129 15.46 -14.83 13.03
N ASP A 130 16.10 -15.92 12.60
CA ASP A 130 17.38 -16.37 13.12
C ASP A 130 18.50 -15.35 12.87
N ALA A 131 18.41 -14.61 11.75
CA ALA A 131 19.27 -13.46 11.46
C ALA A 131 18.94 -12.18 12.27
N GLY A 132 17.97 -12.25 13.19
CA GLY A 132 17.59 -11.16 14.09
C GLY A 132 16.53 -10.20 13.56
N ARG A 133 15.86 -10.52 12.44
CA ARG A 133 14.71 -9.72 11.97
C ARG A 133 13.46 -10.09 12.75
N GLU A 134 12.57 -9.13 12.94
CA GLU A 134 11.35 -9.31 13.72
C GLU A 134 10.12 -9.09 12.84
N PHE A 135 9.08 -9.90 13.00
CA PHE A 135 7.78 -9.68 12.35
C PHE A 135 6.65 -9.83 13.35
N TYR A 136 5.76 -8.83 13.43
CA TYR A 136 4.59 -8.86 14.30
C TYR A 136 3.29 -8.63 13.53
N MET A 137 2.27 -9.40 13.89
CA MET A 137 0.92 -9.24 13.38
C MET A 137 0.03 -8.67 14.49
N CYS A 138 -0.63 -7.55 14.19
CA CYS A 138 -1.54 -6.88 15.12
C CYS A 138 -2.88 -7.60 15.17
N THR A 139 -3.39 -7.82 16.38
CA THR A 139 -4.70 -8.37 16.70
C THR A 139 -5.35 -7.50 17.75
N CYS A 140 -6.68 -7.57 17.88
CA CYS A 140 -7.44 -6.83 18.89
C CYS A 140 -8.09 -7.81 19.85
N ARG A 141 -7.85 -7.67 21.15
CA ARG A 141 -8.54 -8.48 22.17
C ARG A 141 -10.05 -8.20 22.16
N ALA A 142 -10.87 -9.24 22.15
CA ALA A 142 -12.32 -9.11 22.05
C ALA A 142 -13.00 -8.59 23.33
N ASP A 143 -12.33 -8.65 24.48
CA ASP A 143 -12.84 -8.28 25.80
C ASP A 143 -12.60 -6.81 26.15
N ASN A 144 -11.38 -6.31 25.93
CA ASN A 144 -10.94 -4.96 26.32
C ASN A 144 -10.53 -4.06 25.15
N PHE A 145 -10.45 -4.61 23.93
CA PHE A 145 -10.03 -3.93 22.70
C PHE A 145 -8.59 -3.39 22.69
N GLU A 146 -7.72 -3.97 23.51
CA GLU A 146 -6.29 -3.69 23.46
C GLU A 146 -5.65 -4.38 22.25
N ALA A 147 -4.68 -3.69 21.63
CA ALA A 147 -3.87 -4.28 20.58
C ALA A 147 -2.90 -5.31 21.19
N SER A 148 -2.75 -6.45 20.53
CA SER A 148 -1.71 -7.45 20.83
C SER A 148 -0.94 -7.78 19.56
N TYR A 149 0.37 -7.92 19.72
CA TYR A 149 1.32 -8.09 18.62
C TYR A 149 1.99 -9.44 18.74
N PHE A 150 1.62 -10.36 17.85
CA PHE A 150 2.14 -11.73 17.87
C PHE A 150 3.25 -11.90 16.83
N GLN A 151 4.37 -12.45 17.27
CA GLN A 151 5.42 -12.92 16.38
C GLN A 151 5.06 -14.34 15.89
N PRO A 152 4.97 -14.58 14.58
CA PRO A 152 4.62 -15.88 14.06
C PRO A 152 5.81 -16.85 14.14
N ASN A 153 5.51 -18.14 14.21
CA ASN A 153 6.42 -19.26 14.00
C ASN A 153 5.79 -20.25 13.01
N GLU A 154 6.49 -21.35 12.73
CA GLU A 154 6.04 -22.36 11.76
C GLU A 154 4.65 -22.92 12.02
N ASN A 155 4.22 -22.98 13.28
CA ASN A 155 2.99 -23.66 13.69
C ASN A 155 1.79 -22.72 13.80
N ASN A 156 2.01 -21.46 14.19
CA ASN A 156 0.91 -20.52 14.48
C ASN A 156 0.74 -19.41 13.42
N TRP A 157 1.59 -19.37 12.38
CA TRP A 157 1.58 -18.29 11.38
C TRP A 157 0.18 -18.01 10.80
N MET A 158 -0.47 -19.08 10.34
CA MET A 158 -1.77 -18.98 9.68
C MET A 158 -2.90 -18.68 10.67
N GLU A 159 -2.78 -19.15 11.91
CA GLU A 159 -3.73 -18.87 12.98
C GLU A 159 -3.67 -17.41 13.41
N ILE A 160 -2.48 -16.83 13.51
CA ILE A 160 -2.30 -15.40 13.80
C ILE A 160 -2.84 -14.55 12.65
N ILE A 161 -2.58 -14.92 11.38
CA ILE A 161 -3.20 -14.24 10.23
C ILE A 161 -4.72 -14.26 10.37
N LYS A 162 -5.31 -15.42 10.69
CA LYS A 162 -6.74 -15.56 10.88
C LYS A 162 -7.27 -14.64 11.97
N ALA A 163 -6.59 -14.59 13.13
CA ALA A 163 -6.94 -13.69 14.23
C ALA A 163 -6.86 -12.22 13.82
N SER A 164 -5.76 -11.84 13.14
CA SER A 164 -5.51 -10.49 12.65
C SER A 164 -6.51 -10.01 11.59
N SER A 165 -7.23 -10.94 10.93
CA SER A 165 -8.24 -10.66 9.90
C SER A 165 -9.69 -10.93 10.32
N ALA A 166 -9.93 -11.30 11.58
CA ALA A 166 -11.26 -11.67 12.09
C ALA A 166 -12.16 -10.45 12.34
N ILE A 167 -12.71 -9.87 11.26
CA ILE A 167 -13.55 -8.66 11.32
C ILE A 167 -14.84 -8.95 12.12
N PRO A 168 -15.08 -8.26 13.25
CA PRO A 168 -16.26 -8.47 14.07
C PRO A 168 -17.55 -8.29 13.27
N GLY A 169 -18.52 -9.15 13.54
CA GLY A 169 -19.79 -9.18 12.81
C GLY A 169 -19.70 -9.91 11.46
N LEU A 170 -18.58 -9.84 10.73
CA LEU A 170 -18.38 -10.58 9.47
C LEU A 170 -17.82 -11.98 9.71
N TYR A 171 -16.94 -12.12 10.70
CA TYR A 171 -16.48 -13.37 11.29
C TYR A 171 -16.80 -13.32 12.79
N ARG A 172 -17.83 -14.06 13.23
CA ARG A 172 -18.50 -13.79 14.52
C ARG A 172 -17.72 -14.27 15.73
N ASN A 173 -16.94 -15.34 15.59
CA ASN A 173 -16.39 -16.07 16.73
C ASN A 173 -15.05 -15.50 17.22
N GLY A 174 -14.39 -14.65 16.42
CA GLY A 174 -12.98 -14.34 16.64
C GLY A 174 -12.10 -15.59 16.56
N VAL A 175 -10.86 -15.47 16.99
CA VAL A 175 -9.89 -16.58 17.04
C VAL A 175 -9.31 -16.64 18.45
N THR A 176 -9.26 -17.82 19.05
CA THR A 176 -8.69 -17.98 20.39
C THR A 176 -7.20 -18.23 20.28
N LEU A 177 -6.38 -17.35 20.86
CA LEU A 177 -4.93 -17.54 21.00
C LEU A 177 -4.63 -17.53 22.51
N ASP A 178 -3.95 -18.55 23.01
CA ASP A 178 -3.56 -18.67 24.43
C ASP A 178 -4.72 -18.44 25.41
N GLY A 179 -5.91 -18.95 25.08
CA GLY A 179 -7.12 -18.85 25.91
C GLY A 179 -7.84 -17.49 25.84
N ILE A 180 -7.37 -16.55 25.01
CA ILE A 180 -7.98 -15.22 24.82
C ILE A 180 -8.56 -15.13 23.41
N VAL A 181 -9.77 -14.57 23.30
CA VAL A 181 -10.42 -14.35 21.99
C VAL A 181 -9.92 -13.05 21.37
N TYR A 182 -9.41 -13.15 20.15
CA TYR A 182 -8.90 -12.08 19.32
C TYR A 182 -9.78 -11.84 18.09
N GLN A 183 -9.74 -10.60 17.62
CA GLN A 183 -10.43 -10.07 16.44
C GLN A 183 -9.45 -9.25 15.59
N ASP A 184 -9.93 -8.78 14.44
CA ASP A 184 -9.11 -7.99 13.51
C ASP A 184 -8.45 -6.81 14.23
N GLY A 185 -7.12 -6.73 14.10
CA GLY A 185 -6.31 -5.71 14.76
C GLY A 185 -6.64 -4.29 14.30
N GLY A 186 -7.32 -4.13 13.17
CA GLY A 186 -7.74 -2.84 12.63
C GLY A 186 -8.62 -2.05 13.58
N ILE A 187 -9.31 -2.71 14.51
CA ILE A 187 -10.12 -2.04 15.55
C ILE A 187 -9.25 -1.21 16.49
N SER A 188 -8.12 -1.77 16.92
CA SER A 188 -7.24 -1.19 17.95
C SER A 188 -6.05 -0.45 17.35
N ASP A 189 -5.46 -0.98 16.28
CA ASP A 189 -4.31 -0.41 15.58
C ASP A 189 -4.25 -0.88 14.12
N ALA A 190 -4.84 -0.10 13.21
CA ALA A 190 -4.86 -0.39 11.78
C ALA A 190 -3.53 -0.10 11.07
N ILE A 191 -2.69 0.77 11.64
CA ILE A 191 -1.41 1.20 11.08
C ILE A 191 -0.40 1.25 12.24
N PRO A 192 0.26 0.14 12.58
CA PRO A 192 1.02 0.02 13.83
C PRO A 192 2.40 0.71 13.81
N VAL A 193 2.45 1.97 13.38
CA VAL A 193 3.67 2.81 13.36
C VAL A 193 4.11 3.23 14.76
N GLU A 194 3.18 3.49 15.67
CA GLU A 194 3.51 3.79 17.08
C GLU A 194 4.11 2.57 17.78
N GLU A 195 3.64 1.36 17.44
CA GLU A 195 4.27 0.11 17.90
C GLU A 195 5.68 -0.05 17.33
N ALA A 196 5.88 0.20 16.03
CA ALA A 196 7.21 0.13 15.43
C ALA A 196 8.19 1.08 16.12
N TYR A 197 7.75 2.32 16.40
CA TYR A 197 8.52 3.29 17.16
C TYR A 197 8.83 2.79 18.59
N ARG A 198 7.83 2.28 19.32
CA ARG A 198 8.02 1.72 20.67
C ARG A 198 9.00 0.54 20.71
N ARG A 199 9.17 -0.19 19.60
CA ARG A 199 10.16 -1.26 19.43
C ARG A 199 11.55 -0.77 19.00
N GLY A 200 11.77 0.54 19.04
CA GLY A 200 13.05 1.17 18.78
C GLY A 200 13.37 1.36 17.30
N ALA A 201 12.35 1.52 16.43
CA ALA A 201 12.58 1.88 15.04
C ALA A 201 12.95 3.36 14.89
N ASP A 202 14.16 3.63 14.38
CA ASP A 202 14.66 4.98 14.08
C ASP A 202 14.17 5.47 12.71
N THR A 203 13.88 4.52 11.81
CA THR A 203 13.33 4.78 10.49
C THR A 203 12.16 3.85 10.23
N ILE A 204 11.02 4.39 9.81
CA ILE A 204 9.81 3.63 9.53
C ILE A 204 9.36 3.93 8.10
N VAL A 205 9.28 2.89 7.26
CA VAL A 205 8.55 2.95 6.00
C VAL A 205 7.15 2.43 6.26
N VAL A 206 6.12 3.26 6.07
CA VAL A 206 4.73 2.88 6.26
C VAL A 206 4.00 2.88 4.93
N ILE A 207 3.30 1.79 4.62
CA ILE A 207 2.46 1.66 3.42
C ILE A 207 0.99 1.75 3.84
N ARG A 208 0.30 2.79 3.36
CA ARG A 208 -1.11 3.05 3.64
C ARG A 208 -1.98 2.75 2.43
N THR A 209 -3.23 2.40 2.71
CA THR A 209 -4.26 2.11 1.69
C THR A 209 -5.32 3.21 1.57
N VAL A 210 -5.26 4.21 2.44
CA VAL A 210 -6.12 5.39 2.42
C VAL A 210 -5.24 6.62 2.16
N PRO A 211 -5.72 7.61 1.36
CA PRO A 211 -4.99 8.87 1.18
C PRO A 211 -4.74 9.59 2.51
N SER A 212 -3.60 10.27 2.63
CA SER A 212 -3.22 10.99 3.86
C SER A 212 -4.24 12.05 4.29
N GLN A 213 -4.87 12.71 3.32
CA GLN A 213 -5.80 13.83 3.50
C GLN A 213 -7.23 13.42 3.91
N LEU A 214 -7.57 12.12 3.92
CA LEU A 214 -8.91 11.67 4.28
C LEU A 214 -9.01 11.44 5.78
N TYR A 215 -9.62 12.40 6.48
CA TYR A 215 -10.10 12.19 7.84
C TYR A 215 -11.45 11.46 7.75
N TYR A 216 -11.55 10.27 8.36
CA TYR A 216 -12.74 9.42 8.32
C TYR A 216 -13.87 10.00 9.19
N THR A 217 -14.37 11.19 8.87
CA THR A 217 -15.55 11.75 9.52
C THR A 217 -16.77 11.30 8.75
N SER A 218 -17.38 10.19 9.17
CA SER A 218 -18.66 9.84 8.57
C SER A 218 -19.84 10.40 9.37
N GLN A 219 -20.59 11.28 8.72
CA GLN A 219 -21.90 11.76 9.17
C GLN A 219 -22.94 10.63 9.35
N TRP A 220 -22.65 9.39 8.94
CA TRP A 220 -23.52 8.23 9.24
C TRP A 220 -23.47 7.83 10.73
N PHE A 221 -22.37 8.11 11.44
CA PHE A 221 -22.22 7.76 12.87
C PHE A 221 -23.25 8.45 13.76
N THR A 222 -23.59 9.71 13.47
CA THR A 222 -24.55 10.52 14.24
C THR A 222 -26.01 10.07 14.09
N ARG A 223 -26.32 9.26 13.05
CA ARG A 223 -27.67 8.71 12.84
C ARG A 223 -27.87 7.35 13.52
N VAL A 224 -26.82 6.56 13.67
CA VAL A 224 -26.88 5.20 14.24
C VAL A 224 -26.89 5.21 15.78
N GLU A 225 -26.27 6.19 16.44
CA GLU A 225 -26.31 6.31 17.92
C GLU A 225 -27.73 6.40 18.51
N ARG A 226 -28.70 6.87 17.72
CA ARG A 226 -30.08 7.13 18.20
C ARG A 226 -30.98 5.89 18.26
N TRP A 227 -30.53 4.74 17.77
CA TRP A 227 -31.39 3.58 17.48
C TRP A 227 -30.87 2.24 18.02
N LEU A 228 -29.95 2.23 18.98
CA LEU A 228 -29.29 1.00 19.43
C LEU A 228 -29.61 0.66 20.89
N GLU A 229 -30.58 -0.24 21.05
CA GLU A 229 -31.09 -0.72 22.34
C GLU A 229 -30.38 -2.00 22.84
N SER A 230 -29.60 -2.70 21.98
CA SER A 230 -28.95 -3.98 22.34
C SER A 230 -27.46 -3.87 22.68
N SER A 231 -26.98 -4.74 23.59
CA SER A 231 -25.58 -4.77 24.05
C SER A 231 -24.56 -5.06 22.94
N SER A 232 -24.91 -5.90 21.96
CA SER A 232 -24.06 -6.21 20.80
C SER A 232 -23.86 -5.02 19.87
N GLN A 233 -24.89 -4.18 19.71
CA GLN A 233 -24.80 -2.96 18.91
C GLN A 233 -23.95 -1.89 19.60
N GLN A 234 -24.07 -1.77 20.92
CA GLN A 234 -23.21 -0.89 21.74
C GLN A 234 -21.74 -1.32 21.67
N LYS A 235 -21.47 -2.63 21.69
CA LYS A 235 -20.11 -3.18 21.49
C LYS A 235 -19.54 -2.75 20.12
N MET A 236 -20.33 -2.89 19.05
CA MET A 236 -19.92 -2.47 17.70
C MET A 236 -19.63 -0.97 17.60
N LEU A 237 -20.48 -0.12 18.18
CA LEU A 237 -20.23 1.32 18.24
C LEU A 237 -18.93 1.66 18.96
N ARG A 238 -18.66 1.00 20.10
CA ARG A 238 -17.42 1.21 20.85
C ARG A 238 -16.19 0.85 20.01
N MET A 239 -16.24 -0.27 19.28
CA MET A 239 -15.17 -0.67 18.35
C MET A 239 -14.95 0.35 17.24
N LEU A 240 -16.03 0.86 16.62
CA LEU A 240 -15.94 1.87 15.57
C LEU A 240 -15.39 3.21 16.05
N LYS A 241 -15.85 3.68 17.22
CA LYS A 241 -15.32 4.90 17.86
C LYS A 241 -13.84 4.75 18.22
N LEU A 242 -13.46 3.58 18.75
CA LEU A 242 -12.08 3.28 19.07
C LEU A 242 -11.21 3.29 17.81
N HIS A 243 -11.64 2.60 16.75
CA HIS A 243 -10.95 2.58 15.46
C HIS A 243 -10.73 4.00 14.93
N ALA A 244 -11.79 4.82 14.85
CA ALA A 244 -11.69 6.19 14.35
C ALA A 244 -10.73 7.04 15.20
N LYS A 245 -10.82 6.94 16.53
CA LYS A 245 -9.92 7.64 17.46
C LYS A 245 -8.46 7.22 17.26
N ARG A 246 -8.20 5.92 17.21
CA ARG A 246 -6.84 5.36 17.05
C ARG A 246 -6.25 5.75 15.71
N TYR A 247 -7.02 5.55 14.63
CA TYR A 247 -6.60 5.93 13.28
C TYR A 247 -6.21 7.42 13.19
N PHE A 248 -7.00 8.30 13.81
CA PHE A 248 -6.69 9.73 13.89
C PHE A 248 -5.40 10.03 14.68
N GLN A 249 -5.20 9.36 15.82
CA GLN A 249 -3.97 9.50 16.62
C GLN A 249 -2.75 9.07 15.81
N THR A 250 -2.86 7.95 15.12
CA THR A 250 -1.80 7.40 14.27
C THR A 250 -1.47 8.30 13.09
N GLN A 251 -2.48 8.88 12.42
CA GLN A 251 -2.23 9.89 11.38
C GLN A 251 -1.44 11.08 11.92
N ARG A 252 -1.82 11.60 13.09
CA ARG A 252 -1.09 12.68 13.73
C ARG A 252 0.35 12.32 14.07
N PHE A 253 0.60 11.09 14.51
CA PHE A 253 1.95 10.58 14.76
C PHE A 253 2.78 10.52 13.48
N ILE A 254 2.19 10.08 12.35
CA ILE A 254 2.86 10.04 11.04
C ILE A 254 3.19 11.45 10.55
N GLU A 255 2.25 12.39 10.65
CA GLU A 255 2.42 13.77 10.20
C GLU A 255 3.38 14.57 11.10
N ASN A 256 3.43 14.25 12.40
CA ASN A 256 4.25 14.96 13.39
C ASN A 256 5.06 13.97 14.23
N PRO A 257 6.03 13.27 13.61
CA PRO A 257 6.82 12.27 14.31
C PRO A 257 7.74 12.90 15.37
N PRO A 258 8.07 12.14 16.44
CA PRO A 258 9.13 12.49 17.37
C PRO A 258 10.48 12.79 16.68
N ASP A 259 11.30 13.64 17.30
CA ASP A 259 12.57 14.13 16.74
C ASP A 259 13.60 13.05 16.44
N ASP A 260 13.49 11.92 17.12
CA ASP A 260 14.36 10.76 17.04
C ASP A 260 13.93 9.74 15.96
N VAL A 261 12.76 9.89 15.30
CA VAL A 261 12.32 9.00 14.20
C VAL A 261 12.18 9.69 12.84
N GLN A 262 12.38 8.92 11.76
CA GLN A 262 12.06 9.29 10.38
C GLN A 262 10.93 8.40 9.86
N ILE A 263 9.89 8.98 9.27
CA ILE A 263 8.75 8.24 8.71
C ILE A 263 8.63 8.53 7.22
N PHE A 264 8.73 7.49 6.40
CA PHE A 264 8.51 7.51 4.96
C PHE A 264 7.15 6.87 4.66
N GLU A 265 6.20 7.67 4.19
CA GLU A 265 4.81 7.25 4.03
C GLU A 265 4.48 7.01 2.55
N ILE A 266 4.30 5.75 2.15
CA ILE A 266 3.83 5.39 0.80
C ILE A 266 2.31 5.26 0.84
N TYR A 267 1.60 6.08 0.06
CA TYR A 267 0.13 6.09 0.05
C TYR A 267 -0.43 6.43 -1.34
N PRO A 268 -1.69 6.06 -1.64
CA PRO A 268 -2.30 6.36 -2.93
C PRO A 268 -2.64 7.87 -3.05
N PRO A 269 -2.43 8.50 -4.22
CA PRO A 269 -2.67 9.94 -4.40
C PRO A 269 -4.15 10.33 -4.36
N ALA A 270 -5.06 9.37 -4.47
CA ALA A 270 -6.51 9.54 -4.38
C ALA A 270 -7.13 8.26 -3.82
N SER A 271 -8.41 8.33 -3.41
CA SER A 271 -9.13 7.16 -2.91
C SER A 271 -9.05 5.99 -3.90
N LEU A 272 -8.71 4.81 -3.37
CA LEU A 272 -8.62 3.58 -4.14
C LEU A 272 -9.99 3.21 -4.75
N ALA A 273 -9.96 2.59 -5.93
CA ALA A 273 -11.18 2.05 -6.56
C ALA A 273 -11.68 0.78 -5.85
N THR A 274 -10.79 0.11 -5.13
CA THR A 274 -11.06 -1.07 -4.32
C THR A 274 -11.71 -0.72 -3.00
N MET A 275 -12.62 -1.58 -2.58
CA MET A 275 -13.27 -1.54 -1.28
C MET A 275 -12.56 -2.51 -0.33
N ALA A 276 -12.96 -2.54 0.95
CA ALA A 276 -12.45 -3.56 1.88
C ALA A 276 -12.87 -4.98 1.44
N LEU A 277 -14.07 -5.12 0.87
CA LEU A 277 -14.65 -6.38 0.37
C LEU A 277 -15.52 -6.10 -0.87
N GLY A 278 -15.69 -7.11 -1.73
CA GLY A 278 -16.59 -7.03 -2.89
C GLY A 278 -16.06 -6.17 -4.05
N SER A 279 -14.75 -5.95 -4.12
CA SER A 279 -14.12 -5.20 -5.21
C SER A 279 -14.25 -5.93 -6.55
N LYS A 280 -14.47 -5.17 -7.62
CA LYS A 280 -14.43 -5.69 -8.99
C LYS A 280 -13.00 -6.04 -9.40
N ALA A 281 -12.83 -7.03 -10.28
CA ALA A 281 -11.53 -7.44 -10.80
C ALA A 281 -10.74 -6.28 -11.43
N SER A 282 -11.42 -5.40 -12.17
CA SER A 282 -10.81 -4.22 -12.78
C SER A 282 -10.30 -3.20 -11.75
N ALA A 283 -10.99 -3.05 -10.61
CA ALA A 283 -10.54 -2.19 -9.52
C ALA A 283 -9.27 -2.78 -8.87
N LEU A 284 -9.26 -4.11 -8.63
CA LEU A 284 -8.09 -4.79 -8.08
C LEU A 284 -6.86 -4.63 -8.98
N ASP A 285 -7.00 -4.81 -10.30
CA ASP A 285 -5.88 -4.63 -11.23
C ASP A 285 -5.42 -3.16 -11.31
N LYS A 286 -6.37 -2.21 -11.36
CA LYS A 286 -6.05 -0.77 -11.37
C LYS A 286 -5.22 -0.38 -10.14
N ASP A 287 -5.67 -0.77 -8.95
CA ASP A 287 -5.03 -0.36 -7.70
C ASP A 287 -3.74 -1.14 -7.42
N TYR A 288 -3.63 -2.40 -7.89
CA TYR A 288 -2.35 -3.11 -7.93
C TYR A 288 -1.31 -2.36 -8.76
N HIS A 289 -1.68 -1.92 -9.97
CA HIS A 289 -0.78 -1.17 -10.85
C HIS A 289 -0.47 0.23 -10.31
N LEU A 290 -1.38 0.85 -9.57
CA LEU A 290 -1.11 2.07 -8.81
C LEU A 290 -0.05 1.81 -7.73
N GLY A 291 -0.22 0.77 -6.92
CA GLY A 291 0.76 0.36 -5.91
C GLY A 291 2.15 0.11 -6.50
N ARG A 292 2.22 -0.62 -7.62
CA ARG A 292 3.48 -0.82 -8.34
C ARG A 292 4.13 0.49 -8.81
N ARG A 293 3.34 1.47 -9.25
CA ARG A 293 3.89 2.79 -9.63
C ARG A 293 4.43 3.54 -8.42
N CYS A 294 3.73 3.54 -7.29
CA CYS A 294 4.22 4.13 -6.05
C CYS A 294 5.48 3.45 -5.52
N GLY A 295 5.55 2.10 -5.55
CA GLY A 295 6.74 1.35 -5.16
C GLY A 295 7.96 1.67 -6.04
N ARG A 296 7.77 1.75 -7.37
CA ARG A 296 8.85 2.21 -8.27
C ARG A 296 9.27 3.66 -8.00
N TYR A 297 8.31 4.53 -7.71
CA TYR A 297 8.59 5.92 -7.37
C TYR A 297 9.47 6.01 -6.12
N PHE A 298 9.06 5.34 -5.02
CA PHE A 298 9.87 5.21 -3.80
C PHE A 298 11.30 4.75 -4.10
N LEU A 299 11.44 3.65 -4.84
CA LEU A 299 12.74 3.06 -5.14
C LEU A 299 13.62 4.01 -5.96
N ALA A 300 13.04 4.70 -6.94
CA ALA A 300 13.76 5.62 -7.83
C ALA A 300 14.18 6.92 -7.14
N THR A 301 13.36 7.44 -6.21
CA THR A 301 13.64 8.72 -5.55
C THR A 301 14.51 8.56 -4.32
N ILE A 302 14.19 7.61 -3.44
CA ILE A 302 14.81 7.54 -2.11
C ILE A 302 15.33 6.16 -1.72
N GLY A 303 14.90 5.09 -2.38
CA GLY A 303 15.29 3.72 -2.03
C GLY A 303 16.80 3.49 -1.96
N HIS A 304 17.58 4.17 -2.82
CA HIS A 304 19.04 4.09 -2.81
C HIS A 304 19.70 4.58 -1.51
N THR A 305 19.01 5.45 -0.74
CA THR A 305 19.54 5.99 0.53
C THR A 305 19.47 4.96 1.67
N PHE A 306 18.55 3.98 1.59
CA PHE A 306 18.38 2.93 2.60
C PHE A 306 19.50 1.88 2.55
N VAL A 307 20.03 1.63 1.36
CA VAL A 307 21.12 0.65 1.19
C VAL A 307 22.48 1.27 1.51
N GLY A 308 22.72 2.53 1.16
CA GLY A 308 24.05 3.16 1.30
C GLY A 308 24.54 3.49 2.72
N GLY A 309 23.66 3.53 3.74
CA GLY A 309 23.99 4.01 5.10
C GLY A 309 24.35 2.94 6.14
N LYS A 310 23.88 1.69 5.97
CA LYS A 310 24.16 0.54 6.85
C LYS A 310 24.75 -0.66 6.09
N PHE A 311 24.46 -0.78 4.79
CA PHE A 311 24.90 -1.87 3.93
C PHE A 311 25.92 -1.30 2.95
N GLY A 312 27.18 -1.25 3.39
CA GLY A 312 28.28 -0.59 2.69
C GLY A 312 28.33 -0.82 1.18
N LEU A 313 28.94 0.14 0.48
CA LEU A 313 29.13 0.33 -0.98
C LEU A 313 29.27 -0.90 -1.93
N ALA A 314 29.37 -2.13 -1.43
CA ALA A 314 29.66 -3.35 -2.19
C ALA A 314 28.52 -3.82 -3.11
N GLU A 315 27.26 -3.45 -2.89
CA GLU A 315 26.14 -3.87 -3.75
C GLU A 315 25.49 -2.72 -4.53
N ARG A 316 26.30 -1.90 -5.21
CA ARG A 316 25.80 -1.13 -6.37
C ARG A 316 25.57 -2.05 -7.57
N LYS A 317 24.85 -3.17 -7.43
CA LYS A 317 24.21 -3.83 -8.58
C LYS A 317 22.94 -3.04 -8.92
N SER A 318 23.15 -1.93 -9.60
CA SER A 318 22.15 -1.29 -10.49
C SER A 318 20.71 -1.27 -9.96
N TYR A 319 20.45 -0.59 -8.85
CA TYR A 319 19.09 -0.13 -8.51
C TYR A 319 18.67 0.97 -9.49
N GLY A 320 18.42 0.63 -10.76
CA GLY A 320 17.64 1.41 -11.74
C GLY A 320 18.04 2.85 -12.08
N VAL A 321 19.08 3.43 -11.48
CA VAL A 321 19.56 4.76 -11.85
C VAL A 321 20.46 4.58 -13.07
N CYS A 322 20.01 5.06 -14.23
CA CYS A 322 20.88 5.30 -15.38
C CYS A 322 22.12 6.04 -14.88
N ARG A 323 23.28 5.38 -14.89
CA ARG A 323 24.56 6.06 -14.65
C ARG A 323 24.75 7.04 -15.81
N SER A 324 24.42 8.32 -15.60
CA SER A 324 25.12 9.40 -16.29
C SER A 324 26.49 9.52 -15.62
N GLY A 325 27.37 8.56 -15.89
CA GLY A 325 28.80 8.75 -15.65
C GLY A 325 29.29 9.77 -16.67
N LEU A 326 29.74 10.93 -16.19
CA LEU A 326 30.63 11.77 -16.96
C LEU A 326 31.92 10.96 -17.15
N ASN A 327 32.08 10.36 -18.33
CA ASN A 327 33.37 9.86 -18.77
C ASN A 327 34.27 11.05 -19.06
N HIS A 328 35.56 10.90 -18.76
CA HIS A 328 36.57 11.95 -18.80
C HIS A 328 37.03 12.33 -20.22
N ASP A 329 36.33 11.86 -21.24
CA ASP A 329 36.57 12.09 -22.66
C ASP A 329 35.27 12.52 -23.35
N GLY A 330 35.14 13.83 -23.57
CA GLY A 330 33.92 14.50 -24.07
C GLY A 330 33.48 14.14 -25.50
N THR A 331 33.13 12.88 -25.76
CA THR A 331 32.51 12.44 -27.02
C THR A 331 31.43 11.39 -26.76
N ASN A 332 30.17 11.76 -27.00
CA ASN A 332 29.02 10.87 -26.91
C ASN A 332 28.69 10.32 -28.31
N ARG A 333 29.05 9.06 -28.61
CA ARG A 333 28.63 8.36 -29.83
C ARG A 333 27.72 7.19 -29.46
N HIS A 334 26.43 7.34 -29.80
CA HIS A 334 25.38 6.31 -29.84
C HIS A 334 24.93 5.72 -28.47
N CYS A 335 23.65 5.55 -28.13
CA CYS A 335 22.46 5.23 -28.91
C CYS A 335 21.17 5.75 -28.23
N PHE A 336 20.41 6.61 -28.91
CA PHE A 336 18.95 6.61 -28.83
C PHE A 336 18.44 5.57 -29.83
N ARG A 337 17.85 4.45 -29.37
CA ARG A 337 16.98 3.63 -30.23
C ARG A 337 15.56 4.16 -30.11
N ARG A 338 15.17 5.00 -31.08
CA ARG A 338 13.76 5.34 -31.33
C ARG A 338 13.03 4.09 -31.82
N ASN A 339 11.85 3.84 -31.26
CA ASN A 339 10.87 2.90 -31.82
C ASN A 339 10.53 3.34 -33.25
N SER A 340 10.82 2.48 -34.23
CA SER A 340 10.40 2.64 -35.62
C SER A 340 9.06 1.93 -35.83
N PHE A 341 7.97 2.64 -35.55
CA PHE A 341 6.66 2.38 -36.14
C PHE A 341 6.10 3.77 -36.50
N LEU A 342 5.68 3.93 -37.76
CA LEU A 342 5.32 5.20 -38.45
C LEU A 342 6.50 5.85 -39.19
N ASN A 343 6.72 5.40 -40.43
CA ASN A 343 7.01 6.24 -41.60
C ASN A 343 7.09 5.33 -42.83
N ASN A 344 5.93 5.11 -43.45
CA ASN A 344 5.83 4.54 -44.78
C ASN A 344 5.10 5.57 -45.66
N THR A 345 5.87 6.48 -46.25
CA THR A 345 5.39 7.34 -47.35
C THR A 345 6.53 7.41 -48.36
N GLY A 346 6.32 6.75 -49.49
CA GLY A 346 7.23 6.75 -50.63
C GLY A 346 7.39 8.14 -51.23
N THR A 347 8.60 8.42 -51.68
CA THR A 347 8.98 9.53 -52.55
C THR A 347 8.25 9.46 -53.90
N PRO A 348 7.69 10.57 -54.41
CA PRO A 348 7.32 10.71 -55.82
C PRO A 348 8.43 11.38 -56.63
N THR A 349 8.59 10.85 -57.84
CA THR A 349 9.50 11.26 -58.91
C THR A 349 9.06 12.58 -59.56
N ILE A 350 10.04 13.40 -59.96
CA ILE A 350 9.90 14.70 -60.66
C ILE A 350 9.51 14.48 -62.14
N ILE A 351 8.49 15.22 -62.63
CA ILE A 351 8.25 15.51 -64.06
C ILE A 351 7.76 16.96 -64.20
N GLU A 352 8.29 17.63 -65.24
CA GLU A 352 8.14 19.04 -65.64
C GLU A 352 6.73 19.48 -66.08
N GLY A 353 6.45 20.79 -66.05
CA GLY A 353 5.55 21.45 -67.02
C GLY A 353 4.60 22.56 -66.53
N THR A 354 4.93 23.80 -66.90
CA THR A 354 4.06 24.92 -67.38
C THR A 354 3.04 25.66 -66.50
N GLU A 355 3.35 26.96 -66.30
CA GLU A 355 2.55 28.19 -66.51
C GLU A 355 1.29 28.57 -65.69
N ALA A 356 1.45 29.71 -64.99
CA ALA A 356 0.68 30.97 -65.06
C ALA A 356 -0.58 31.24 -64.18
N ASN A 357 -0.44 32.36 -63.46
CA ASN A 357 -1.37 33.47 -63.18
C ASN A 357 -2.30 33.51 -61.95
N ASP A 358 -2.02 34.55 -61.15
CA ASP A 358 -2.92 35.58 -60.59
C ASP A 358 -4.06 35.19 -59.64
N ALA A 359 -3.95 35.59 -58.36
CA ALA A 359 -4.71 36.72 -57.80
C ALA A 359 -4.55 36.84 -56.26
N GLU A 360 -4.55 38.09 -55.81
CA GLU A 360 -4.18 38.68 -54.52
C GLU A 360 -5.21 38.52 -53.34
N PRO A 361 -4.89 39.02 -52.11
CA PRO A 361 -5.34 38.44 -50.83
C PRO A 361 -6.29 39.31 -49.95
N MET A 362 -6.75 38.69 -48.83
CA MET A 362 -7.15 39.29 -47.52
C MET A 362 -8.48 40.09 -47.48
N PRO A 363 -9.16 40.31 -46.31
CA PRO A 363 -8.58 40.48 -44.97
C PRO A 363 -9.36 39.96 -43.72
N LEU A 364 -8.66 40.12 -42.59
CA LEU A 364 -9.07 40.09 -41.19
C LEU A 364 -10.04 41.23 -40.80
N THR A 365 -10.98 40.92 -39.90
CA THR A 365 -11.61 41.80 -38.89
C THR A 365 -12.00 40.90 -37.71
N GLY A 366 -11.90 41.20 -36.42
CA GLY A 366 -11.74 42.46 -35.70
C GLY A 366 -12.92 42.67 -34.74
N THR A 367 -12.75 42.27 -33.45
CA THR A 367 -13.36 42.84 -32.21
C THR A 367 -14.91 42.69 -32.06
N THR A 368 -15.50 42.30 -30.92
CA THR A 368 -15.76 43.17 -29.75
C THR A 368 -16.43 42.38 -28.60
N MET A 369 -16.07 42.74 -27.37
CA MET A 369 -16.66 42.37 -26.08
C MET A 369 -18.06 42.95 -25.86
N ILE A 370 -19.00 42.20 -25.26
CA ILE A 370 -20.10 42.74 -24.45
C ILE A 370 -20.43 41.78 -23.29
N ASN A 371 -20.30 42.28 -22.06
CA ASN A 371 -20.92 41.77 -20.83
C ASN A 371 -22.45 41.95 -20.90
N ASN A 372 -23.22 41.04 -20.32
CA ASN A 372 -24.27 41.42 -19.36
C ASN A 372 -24.84 40.21 -18.61
N ASP A 373 -24.99 40.44 -17.31
CA ASP A 373 -25.74 39.69 -16.32
C ASP A 373 -27.18 39.40 -16.74
N TYR A 374 -27.75 38.30 -16.24
CA TYR A 374 -29.11 38.28 -15.69
C TYR A 374 -29.29 37.11 -14.70
N GLU A 375 -29.81 37.48 -13.53
CA GLU A 375 -30.23 36.65 -12.40
C GLU A 375 -31.25 35.56 -12.77
N LYS A 376 -31.17 34.41 -12.08
CA LYS A 376 -32.24 33.90 -11.21
C LYS A 376 -31.77 32.77 -10.31
#